data_AF-A0A0V0GMX7-F1
#
_entry.id   AF-A0A0V0GMX7-F1
#
_cell.length_a   1.000
_cell.length_b   1.000
_cell.length_c   1.000
_cell.angle_alpha   90.00
_cell.angle_beta   90.00
_cell.angle_gamma   90.00
#
_symmetry.space_group_name_H-M   'P 1'
#
loop_
_entity.id
_entity.type
_entity.pdbx_description
1 polymer ?
#
loop_
_entity_poly.entity_id
_entity_poly.type
_entity_poly.pdbx_seq_one_letter_code
_entity_poly.pdbx_strand_id
1 'polypeptide(L)'
;MEEKKNKKLKKVVLTRSMSMGVLHGGELALERLIDYHKAKANFLSLNSAETELDALLNEERPEFKKLHRCVAKMEMSGKESEAVMKLRNAIKKAEPHKAYEFEMLLVETLIYQGDYTEALRCKCLEEKYITD
;
A
#
# COMPACT_ATOMS: atom_id res chain seq x y z
N MET A 1 19.84 28.23 29.54
CA MET A 1 20.42 26.88 29.62
C MET A 1 19.35 25.92 29.16
N GLU A 2 19.43 25.44 27.92
CA GLU A 2 18.37 24.65 27.28
C GLU A 2 18.95 23.26 26.96
N GLU A 3 18.55 22.25 27.73
CA GLU A 3 19.00 20.87 27.55
C GLU A 3 18.28 20.22 26.36
N LYS A 4 19.01 20.04 25.25
CA LYS A 4 18.58 19.23 24.12
C LYS A 4 18.56 17.74 24.50
N LYS A 5 17.37 17.20 24.79
CA LYS A 5 17.16 15.74 24.95
C LYS A 5 17.35 15.02 23.61
N ASN A 6 18.52 14.43 23.45
CA ASN A 6 18.89 13.59 22.32
C ASN A 6 18.17 12.22 22.43
N LYS A 7 17.02 12.06 21.74
CA LYS A 7 16.31 10.77 21.65
C LYS A 7 17.16 9.79 20.81
N LYS A 8 17.94 8.93 21.48
CA LYS A 8 18.59 7.78 20.82
C LYS A 8 17.51 6.87 20.21
N LEU A 9 17.44 6.82 18.88
CA LEU A 9 16.68 5.82 18.13
C LEU A 9 17.17 4.43 18.57
N LYS A 10 16.31 3.64 19.22
CA LYS A 10 16.60 2.24 19.53
C LYS A 10 16.85 1.51 18.21
N LYS A 11 18.07 1.03 17.99
CA LYS A 11 18.42 0.16 16.85
C LYS A 11 17.54 -1.09 16.93
N VAL A 12 16.53 -1.18 16.08
CA VAL A 12 15.72 -2.39 15.93
C VAL A 12 16.64 -3.44 15.31
N VAL A 13 16.97 -4.48 16.07
CA VAL A 13 17.73 -5.61 15.55
C VAL A 13 16.77 -6.45 14.73
N LEU A 14 16.89 -6.36 13.40
CA LEU A 14 16.14 -7.18 12.47
C LEU A 14 16.67 -8.62 12.51
N THR A 15 15.77 -9.61 12.44
CA THR A 15 16.18 -11.00 12.25
C THR A 15 16.79 -11.17 10.85
N ARG A 16 17.65 -12.19 10.66
CA ARG A 16 18.38 -12.42 9.40
C ARG A 16 17.47 -12.46 8.17
N SER A 17 16.27 -13.04 8.29
CA SER A 17 15.26 -13.08 7.23
C SER A 17 14.70 -11.69 6.88
N MET A 18 14.47 -10.84 7.88
CA MET A 18 14.02 -9.45 7.66
C MET A 18 15.11 -8.61 7.00
N SER A 19 16.38 -8.81 7.36
CA SER A 19 17.51 -8.14 6.69
C SER A 19 17.63 -8.52 5.21
N MET A 20 17.45 -9.80 4.86
CA MET A 20 17.46 -10.25 3.46
C MET A 20 16.29 -9.68 2.65
N GLY A 21 15.09 -9.58 3.23
CA GLY A 21 13.93 -8.98 2.56
C GLY A 21 14.17 -7.52 2.17
N VAL A 22 14.76 -6.72 3.05
CA VAL A 22 15.08 -5.31 2.75
C VAL A 22 16.14 -5.19 1.64
N LEU A 23 17.16 -6.05 1.64
CA LEU A 23 18.27 -5.99 0.69
C LEU A 23 17.89 -6.44 -0.74
N HIS A 24 16.84 -7.26 -0.89
CA HIS A 24 16.44 -7.84 -2.17
C HIS A 24 15.06 -7.40 -2.67
N GLY A 25 14.58 -6.22 -2.26
CA GLY A 25 13.34 -5.63 -2.78
C GLY A 25 12.03 -6.14 -2.14
N GLY A 26 12.11 -6.93 -1.08
CA GLY A 26 10.97 -7.41 -0.29
C GLY A 26 10.48 -6.45 0.80
N GLU A 27 10.85 -5.17 0.74
CA GLU A 27 10.54 -4.19 1.79
C GLU A 27 9.02 -4.01 1.98
N LEU A 28 8.26 -3.90 0.88
CA LEU A 28 6.79 -3.77 0.93
C LEU A 28 6.12 -5.00 1.57
N ALA A 29 6.56 -6.19 1.18
CA ALA A 29 6.06 -7.45 1.75
C ALA A 29 6.38 -7.53 3.25
N LEU A 30 7.56 -7.07 3.67
CA LEU A 30 7.95 -7.03 5.06
C LEU A 30 7.11 -6.02 5.87
N GLU A 31 6.87 -4.82 5.34
CA GLU A 31 6.00 -3.83 5.98
C GLU A 31 4.59 -4.35 6.16
N ARG A 32 4.05 -5.04 5.16
CA ARG A 32 2.74 -5.68 5.22
C ARG A 32 2.66 -6.74 6.33
N LEU A 33 3.69 -7.58 6.49
CA LEU A 33 3.76 -8.55 7.59
C LEU A 33 3.81 -7.86 8.97
N ILE A 34 4.59 -6.78 9.09
CA ILE A 34 4.67 -6.00 10.33
C ILE A 34 3.31 -5.39 10.67
N ASP A 35 2.63 -4.82 9.68
CA ASP A 35 1.30 -4.23 9.87
C ASP A 35 0.26 -5.27 10.23
N TYR A 36 0.30 -6.46 9.63
CA TYR A 36 -0.56 -7.58 10.02
C TYR A 36 -0.38 -7.95 11.50
N HIS A 37 0.87 -8.08 11.95
CA HIS A 37 1.13 -8.38 13.37
C HIS A 37 0.67 -7.26 14.30
N LYS A 38 0.81 -5.99 13.90
CA LYS A 38 0.29 -4.84 14.65
C LYS A 38 -1.22 -4.85 14.73
N ALA A 39 -1.91 -5.10 13.61
CA ALA A 39 -3.36 -5.19 13.53
C ALA A 39 -3.89 -6.34 14.39
N LYS A 40 -3.24 -7.50 14.35
CA LYS A 40 -3.58 -8.66 15.20
C LYS A 40 -3.45 -8.33 16.69
N ALA A 41 -2.46 -7.53 17.09
CA ALA A 41 -2.26 -7.12 18.47
C ALA A 41 -3.18 -5.96 18.89
N ASN A 42 -3.49 -5.04 17.96
CA ASN A 42 -4.33 -3.88 18.19
C ASN A 42 -5.06 -3.50 16.89
N PHE A 43 -6.32 -3.92 16.79
CA PHE A 43 -7.16 -3.64 15.62
C PHE A 43 -7.40 -2.14 15.40
N LEU A 44 -7.39 -1.33 16.46
CA LEU A 44 -7.58 0.13 16.36
C LEU A 44 -6.48 0.82 15.53
N SER A 45 -5.33 0.17 15.34
CA SER A 45 -4.26 0.65 14.46
C SER A 45 -4.66 0.78 12.99
N LEU A 46 -5.81 0.20 12.60
CA LEU A 46 -6.38 0.24 11.25
C LEU A 46 -7.42 1.37 11.06
N ASN A 47 -7.88 2.02 12.12
CA ASN A 47 -9.00 2.98 12.05
C ASN A 47 -8.75 4.17 11.12
N SER A 48 -7.48 4.58 10.96
CA SER A 48 -7.11 5.69 10.09
C SER A 48 -6.88 5.29 8.63
N ALA A 49 -6.84 3.98 8.31
CA ALA A 49 -6.44 3.49 7.00
C ALA A 49 -7.32 4.05 5.86
N GLU A 50 -8.62 4.15 6.10
CA GLU A 50 -9.56 4.67 5.11
C GLU A 50 -9.35 6.16 4.85
N THR A 51 -9.24 6.95 5.92
CA THR A 51 -8.97 8.40 5.81
C THR A 51 -7.60 8.69 5.21
N GLU A 52 -6.59 7.88 5.52
CA GLU A 52 -5.25 7.97 4.92
C GLU A 52 -5.29 7.63 3.43
N LEU A 53 -6.05 6.60 3.04
CA LEU A 53 -6.23 6.23 1.64
C LEU A 53 -6.91 7.37 0.85
N ASP A 54 -7.98 7.95 1.38
CA ASP A 54 -8.66 9.07 0.74
C ASP A 54 -7.73 10.28 0.58
N ALA A 55 -6.93 10.60 1.60
CA ALA A 55 -5.95 11.68 1.51
C ALA A 55 -4.94 11.44 0.40
N LEU A 56 -4.29 10.26 0.39
CA LEU A 56 -3.28 9.90 -0.59
C LEU A 56 -3.82 9.87 -2.02
N LEU A 57 -5.03 9.35 -2.26
CA LEU A 57 -5.63 9.31 -3.60
C LEU A 57 -5.90 10.70 -4.18
N ASN A 58 -6.07 11.72 -3.32
CA ASN A 58 -6.31 13.10 -3.72
C ASN A 58 -5.03 13.96 -3.78
N GLU A 59 -3.88 13.44 -3.37
CA GLU A 59 -2.60 14.16 -3.48
C GLU A 59 -2.19 14.34 -4.94
N GLU A 60 -1.57 15.48 -5.26
CA GLU A 60 -1.04 15.74 -6.61
C GLU A 60 0.05 14.72 -6.99
N ARG A 61 0.88 14.34 -6.03
CA ARG A 61 1.96 13.35 -6.19
C ARG A 61 1.94 12.33 -5.04
N PRO A 62 1.08 11.30 -5.12
CA PRO A 62 0.92 10.33 -4.06
C PRO A 62 2.20 9.52 -3.84
N GLU A 63 2.56 9.33 -2.57
CA GLU A 63 3.60 8.36 -2.21
C GLU A 63 3.06 6.93 -2.35
N PHE A 64 3.31 6.27 -3.48
CA PHE A 64 2.77 4.94 -3.80
C PHE A 64 3.03 3.88 -2.73
N LYS A 65 4.22 3.87 -2.12
CA LYS A 65 4.51 2.97 -1.00
C LYS A 65 3.52 3.13 0.16
N LYS A 66 3.13 4.37 0.50
CA LYS A 66 2.10 4.62 1.52
C LYS A 66 0.73 4.19 1.03
N LEU A 67 0.42 4.39 -0.25
CA LEU A 67 -0.83 3.97 -0.87
C LEU A 67 -1.04 2.45 -0.81
N HIS A 68 -0.06 1.65 -1.26
CA HIS A 68 -0.09 0.18 -1.16
C HIS A 68 -0.30 -0.26 0.30
N ARG A 69 0.38 0.39 1.24
CA ARG A 69 0.26 0.08 2.67
C ARG A 69 -1.12 0.42 3.23
N CYS A 70 -1.75 1.51 2.79
CA CYS A 70 -3.12 1.85 3.20
C CYS A 70 -4.13 0.85 2.66
N VAL A 71 -4.02 0.45 1.39
CA VAL A 71 -4.87 -0.58 0.79
C VAL A 71 -4.70 -1.92 1.52
N ALA A 72 -3.47 -2.30 1.87
CA ALA A 72 -3.21 -3.49 2.68
C ALA A 72 -3.92 -3.45 4.05
N LYS A 73 -3.89 -2.30 4.73
CA LYS A 73 -4.61 -2.11 6.00
C LYS A 73 -6.13 -2.16 5.84
N MET A 74 -6.66 -1.64 4.73
CA MET A 74 -8.09 -1.76 4.42
C MET A 74 -8.50 -3.24 4.30
N GLU A 75 -7.72 -4.06 3.59
CA GLU A 75 -7.93 -5.50 3.52
C GLU A 75 -7.83 -6.18 4.89
N MET A 76 -6.81 -5.85 5.70
CA MET A 76 -6.69 -6.38 7.08
C MET A 76 -7.89 -6.02 7.96
N SER A 77 -8.61 -4.94 7.64
CA SER A 77 -9.82 -4.50 8.35
C SER A 77 -11.13 -5.05 7.77
N GLY A 78 -11.07 -5.90 6.73
CA GLY A 78 -12.26 -6.41 6.04
C GLY A 78 -12.96 -5.38 5.13
N LYS A 79 -12.25 -4.33 4.73
CA LYS A 79 -12.75 -3.23 3.90
C LYS A 79 -12.18 -3.27 2.47
N GLU A 80 -11.79 -4.45 2.00
CA GLU A 80 -11.19 -4.64 0.67
C GLU A 80 -12.11 -4.18 -0.47
N SER A 81 -13.42 -4.42 -0.37
CA SER A 81 -14.40 -3.95 -1.37
C SER A 81 -14.46 -2.42 -1.46
N GLU A 82 -14.32 -1.75 -0.32
CA GLU A 82 -14.30 -0.28 -0.25
C GLU A 82 -12.99 0.28 -0.83
N ALA A 83 -11.85 -0.37 -0.57
CA ALA A 83 -10.58 -0.01 -1.18
C ALA A 83 -10.66 -0.12 -2.72
N VAL A 84 -11.22 -1.20 -3.26
CA VAL A 84 -11.46 -1.38 -4.70
C VAL A 84 -12.33 -0.25 -5.26
N MET A 85 -13.43 0.08 -4.57
CA MET A 85 -14.32 1.16 -5.00
C MET A 85 -13.58 2.52 -5.04
N LYS A 86 -12.82 2.86 -3.99
CA LYS A 86 -12.06 4.11 -3.91
C LYS A 86 -11.00 4.19 -5.02
N LEU A 87 -10.26 3.11 -5.27
CA LEU A 87 -9.29 3.03 -6.37
C LEU A 87 -9.97 3.23 -7.74
N ARG A 88 -11.06 2.52 -8.03
CA ARG A 88 -11.81 2.66 -9.29
C ARG A 88 -12.31 4.10 -9.50
N ASN A 89 -12.73 4.77 -8.43
CA ASN A 89 -13.15 6.17 -8.49
C ASN A 89 -11.97 7.13 -8.73
N ALA A 90 -10.81 6.86 -8.13
CA ALA A 90 -9.60 7.65 -8.35
C ALA A 90 -9.08 7.50 -9.78
N ILE A 91 -9.04 6.28 -10.33
CA ILE A 91 -8.61 5.99 -11.72
C ILE A 91 -9.42 6.81 -12.73
N LYS A 92 -10.74 6.92 -12.55
CA LYS A 92 -11.61 7.69 -13.46
C LYS A 92 -11.32 9.20 -13.49
N LYS A 93 -10.69 9.74 -12.44
CA LYS A 93 -10.45 11.18 -12.26
C LYS A 93 -8.97 11.56 -12.42
N ALA A 94 -8.08 10.58 -12.50
CA ALA A 94 -6.65 10.79 -12.52
C ALA A 94 -6.12 11.03 -13.94
N GLU A 95 -5.05 11.81 -14.04
CA GLU A 95 -4.25 11.93 -15.27
C GLU A 95 -3.67 10.56 -15.68
N PRO A 96 -3.40 10.31 -16.97
CA PRO A 96 -3.06 8.98 -17.49
C PRO A 96 -1.98 8.22 -16.70
N HIS A 97 -0.85 8.87 -16.38
CA HIS A 97 0.24 8.24 -15.63
C HIS A 97 -0.19 7.82 -14.21
N LYS A 98 -0.96 8.65 -13.52
CA LYS A 98 -1.46 8.36 -12.18
C LYS A 98 -2.57 7.30 -12.22
N ALA A 99 -3.43 7.37 -13.25
CA ALA A 99 -4.45 6.35 -13.49
C ALA A 99 -3.84 4.97 -13.70
N TYR A 100 -2.77 4.87 -14.49
CA TYR A 100 -2.02 3.64 -14.71
C TYR A 100 -1.51 3.04 -13.39
N GLU A 101 -0.83 3.83 -12.57
CA GLU A 101 -0.29 3.37 -11.28
C GLU A 101 -1.39 2.96 -10.29
N PHE A 102 -2.50 3.70 -10.24
CA PHE A 102 -3.68 3.31 -9.45
C PHE A 102 -4.33 2.02 -9.97
N GLU A 103 -4.35 1.81 -11.29
CA GLU A 103 -4.87 0.61 -11.90
C GLU A 103 -3.97 -0.60 -11.63
N MET A 104 -2.64 -0.42 -11.61
CA MET A 104 -1.70 -1.46 -11.16
C MET A 104 -1.97 -1.88 -9.70
N LEU A 105 -2.17 -0.92 -8.79
CA LEU A 105 -2.54 -1.23 -7.40
C LEU A 105 -3.92 -1.92 -7.30
N LEU A 106 -4.87 -1.54 -8.16
CA LEU A 106 -6.17 -2.21 -8.26
C LEU A 106 -6.01 -3.67 -8.69
N VAL A 107 -5.16 -3.96 -9.69
CA VAL A 107 -4.85 -5.32 -10.13
C VAL A 107 -4.30 -6.16 -8.97
N GLU A 108 -3.32 -5.64 -8.24
CA GLU A 108 -2.76 -6.35 -7.07
C GLU A 108 -3.84 -6.66 -6.03
N THR A 109 -4.71 -5.69 -5.75
CA THR A 109 -5.80 -5.85 -4.78
C THR A 109 -6.78 -6.93 -5.21
N LEU A 110 -7.19 -6.94 -6.48
CA LEU A 110 -8.09 -7.95 -7.05
C LEU A 110 -7.45 -9.36 -7.02
N ILE A 111 -6.15 -9.46 -7.32
CA ILE A 111 -5.39 -10.71 -7.21
C ILE A 111 -5.39 -11.24 -5.78
N TYR A 112 -5.17 -10.39 -4.78
CA TYR A 112 -5.19 -10.81 -3.37
C TYR A 112 -6.58 -11.22 -2.88
N GLN A 113 -7.64 -10.62 -3.43
CA GLN A 113 -9.02 -11.03 -3.19
C GLN A 113 -9.40 -12.34 -3.92
N GLY A 114 -8.58 -12.80 -4.87
CA GLY A 114 -8.85 -13.96 -5.71
C GLY A 114 -9.74 -13.66 -6.94
N ASP A 115 -10.02 -12.39 -7.24
CA ASP A 115 -10.78 -11.97 -8.41
C ASP A 115 -9.87 -11.77 -9.64
N TYR A 116 -9.30 -12.87 -10.10
CA TYR A 116 -8.38 -12.87 -11.24
C TYR A 116 -9.06 -12.45 -12.55
N THR A 117 -10.37 -12.70 -12.67
CA THR A 117 -11.10 -12.38 -13.90
C THR A 117 -11.24 -10.88 -14.06
N GLU A 118 -11.56 -10.16 -12.98
CA GLU A 118 -11.57 -8.70 -13.01
C GLU A 118 -10.17 -8.11 -13.11
N ALA A 119 -9.17 -8.70 -12.44
CA ALA A 119 -7.78 -8.24 -12.54
C ALA A 119 -7.27 -8.26 -13.99
N LEU A 120 -7.56 -9.33 -14.74
CA LEU A 120 -7.16 -9.46 -16.15
C LEU A 120 -7.86 -8.48 -17.10
N ARG A 121 -8.95 -7.82 -16.68
CA ARG A 121 -9.67 -6.82 -17.47
C ARG A 121 -9.13 -5.40 -17.27
N CYS A 122 -8.19 -5.19 -16.36
CA CYS A 122 -7.56 -3.90 -16.15
C CYS A 122 -6.68 -3.51 -17.34
N LYS A 123 -6.85 -2.27 -17.82
CA LYS A 123 -6.21 -1.77 -19.05
C LYS A 123 -4.69 -1.65 -18.91
N CYS A 124 -4.19 -1.36 -17.72
CA CYS A 124 -2.76 -1.32 -17.42
C CYS A 124 -2.02 -2.60 -17.80
N LEU A 125 -2.69 -3.76 -17.89
CA LEU A 125 -2.08 -5.03 -18.31
C LEU A 125 -2.02 -5.21 -19.84
N GLU A 126 -2.74 -4.38 -20.62
CA GLU A 126 -2.76 -4.43 -22.08
C GLU A 126 -1.68 -3.54 -22.71
N GLU A 127 -1.11 -2.60 -21.96
CA GLU A 127 -0.10 -1.66 -22.45
C GLU A 127 1.24 -2.36 -22.73
N LYS A 128 1.47 -2.69 -24.00
CA LYS A 128 2.67 -3.39 -24.52
C LYS A 128 3.94 -2.53 -24.60
N TYR A 129 3.91 -1.28 -24.14
CA TYR A 129 5.04 -0.36 -24.19
C TYR A 129 5.71 -0.21 -22.82
N ILE A 130 6.08 -1.33 -22.21
CA ILE A 130 7.07 -1.33 -21.13
C ILE A 130 8.42 -1.54 -21.81
N THR A 131 9.08 -0.43 -22.19
CA THR A 131 10.48 -0.46 -22.59
C THR A 131 11.34 -0.28 -21.33
N ASP A 132 12.24 -1.25 -21.09
CA ASP A 132 13.29 -1.19 -20.06
C ASP A 132 14.18 0.06 -20.18
#